data_AF-A0AAF3F1F9-F1
#
_entry.id   AF-A0AAF3F1F9-F1
#
_cell.length_a   1.000
_cell.length_b   1.000
_cell.length_c   1.000
_cell.angle_alpha   90.00
_cell.angle_beta   90.00
_cell.angle_gamma   90.00
#
_symmetry.space_group_name_H-M   'P 1'
#
loop_
_entity.id
_entity.type
_entity.pdbx_description
1 polymer ?
#
loop_
_entity_poly.entity_id
_entity_poly.type
_entity_poly.pdbx_seq_one_letter_code
_entity_poly.pdbx_strand_id
1 'polypeptide(L)'
;MEVEVRNEQRDAQEWMRSAKFVEILASDSTFKSLFILLQHSNGEEGILLMNKSSFQEEPDWISSLCSAASLKEISRNDIFGNYDLHIPPEFNVVTSQLIFPANEKLKAKYRSEEKFVIHETPEDYRTITLGYIEKYQLNLNWVYNVLNKEAEAERIIYEDPNPENGFILSPDIKWDGKTVETLYVLAIIHRKGVRSVRDLTANDLPLLENIKEKGLKTIEENYGLRRDQVRVYFHYQPSFFHLHVHFVNVRYLPAGSNVLSAIALDDVINNITLLPDFYQKATLTFTRKKSDKLLQMFVEAGRMSKIE
;
A
#
# COMPACT_ATOMS: atom_id res chain seq x y z
N MET A 1 26.58 -11.38 24.12
CA MET A 1 25.12 -11.47 23.84
C MET A 1 24.24 -11.01 25.00
N GLU A 2 24.08 -11.71 26.13
CA GLU A 2 23.17 -11.20 27.20
C GLU A 2 23.60 -9.88 27.86
N VAL A 3 24.90 -9.60 27.93
CA VAL A 3 25.45 -8.37 28.54
C VAL A 3 25.34 -7.15 27.61
N GLU A 4 25.55 -7.33 26.30
CA GLU A 4 25.38 -6.26 25.29
C GLU A 4 23.90 -5.88 25.14
N VAL A 5 23.00 -6.86 25.07
CA VAL A 5 21.54 -6.60 25.01
C VAL A 5 21.03 -5.89 26.27
N ARG A 6 21.59 -6.20 27.45
CA ARG A 6 21.25 -5.50 28.70
C ARG A 6 21.81 -4.07 28.76
N ASN A 7 22.93 -3.77 28.11
CA ASN A 7 23.48 -2.41 28.03
C ASN A 7 22.68 -1.56 27.03
N GLU A 8 22.35 -2.07 25.84
CA GLU A 8 21.52 -1.36 24.85
C GLU A 8 20.10 -1.06 25.37
N GLN A 9 19.52 -1.96 26.17
CA GLN A 9 18.21 -1.72 26.82
C GLN A 9 18.26 -0.59 27.86
N ARG A 10 19.39 -0.39 28.55
CA ARG A 10 19.56 0.72 29.51
C ARG A 10 19.67 2.05 28.77
N ASP A 11 20.41 2.08 27.67
CA ASP A 11 20.64 3.29 26.89
C ASP A 11 19.34 3.84 26.29
N ALA A 12 18.48 3.00 25.71
CA ALA A 12 17.20 3.45 25.13
C ALA A 12 16.21 3.95 26.19
N GLN A 13 16.15 3.27 27.34
CA GLN A 13 15.25 3.65 28.44
C GLN A 13 15.69 4.96 29.11
N GLU A 14 17.00 5.16 29.28
CA GLU A 14 17.57 6.40 29.81
C GLU A 14 17.42 7.57 28.84
N TRP A 15 17.68 7.34 27.54
CA TRP A 15 17.45 8.33 26.49
C TRP A 15 15.97 8.78 26.49
N MET A 16 15.02 7.84 26.50
CA MET A 16 13.59 8.17 26.47
C MET A 16 13.15 8.99 27.69
N ARG A 17 13.68 8.71 28.90
CA ARG A 17 13.33 9.45 30.12
C ARG A 17 13.74 10.93 30.07
N SER A 18 14.80 11.23 29.35
CA SER A 18 15.34 12.58 29.21
C SER A 18 14.82 13.30 27.96
N ALA A 19 14.06 12.61 27.12
CA ALA A 19 13.48 13.17 25.92
C ALA A 19 12.12 13.83 26.18
N LYS A 20 11.84 14.92 25.44
CA LYS A 20 10.57 15.65 25.48
C LYS A 20 9.85 15.54 24.16
N PHE A 21 8.52 15.51 24.22
CA PHE A 21 7.69 15.58 23.02
C PHE A 21 7.90 16.89 22.27
N VAL A 22 8.03 16.79 20.95
CA VAL A 22 8.15 17.94 20.04
C VAL A 22 6.87 18.06 19.21
N GLU A 23 6.51 17.01 18.47
CA GLU A 23 5.36 17.01 17.57
C GLU A 23 4.87 15.59 17.23
N ILE A 24 3.65 15.50 16.70
CA ILE A 24 3.13 14.28 16.07
C ILE A 24 3.60 14.26 14.62
N LEU A 25 4.33 13.21 14.23
CA LEU A 25 4.73 12.99 12.85
C LEU A 25 3.58 12.37 12.05
N ALA A 26 2.92 11.36 12.60
CA ALA A 26 1.76 10.71 11.97
C ALA A 26 0.83 10.10 13.01
N SER A 27 -0.44 9.97 12.64
CA SER A 27 -1.47 9.26 13.41
C SER A 27 -2.35 8.49 12.44
N ASP A 28 -2.53 7.19 12.69
CA ASP A 28 -3.41 6.34 11.91
C ASP A 28 -4.46 5.70 12.83
N SER A 29 -5.70 6.20 12.72
CA SER A 29 -6.82 5.70 13.53
C SER A 29 -7.33 4.33 13.07
N THR A 30 -6.99 3.88 11.86
CA THR A 30 -7.33 2.55 11.34
C THR A 30 -6.42 1.51 11.99
N PHE A 31 -5.11 1.74 11.95
CA PHE A 31 -4.11 0.85 12.55
C PHE A 31 -3.85 1.11 14.04
N LYS A 32 -4.52 2.12 14.62
CA LYS A 32 -4.36 2.54 16.03
C LYS A 32 -2.90 2.86 16.36
N SER A 33 -2.28 3.63 15.47
CA SER A 33 -0.86 3.97 15.48
C SER A 33 -0.63 5.45 15.74
N LEU A 34 0.43 5.78 16.49
CA LEU A 34 0.88 7.16 16.73
C LEU A 34 2.40 7.23 16.65
N PHE A 35 2.92 8.10 15.78
CA PHE A 35 4.34 8.33 15.57
C PHE A 35 4.68 9.75 16.02
N ILE A 36 5.61 9.89 16.96
CA ILE A 36 5.97 11.18 17.56
C ILE A 36 7.45 11.47 17.42
N LEU A 37 7.78 12.74 17.28
CA LEU A 37 9.13 13.25 17.39
C LEU A 37 9.41 13.64 18.85
N LEU A 38 10.57 13.19 19.34
CA LEU A 38 11.10 13.49 20.65
C LEU A 38 12.45 14.20 20.51
N GLN A 39 12.77 15.09 21.44
CA GLN A 39 14.06 15.74 21.55
C GLN A 39 14.68 15.49 22.92
N HIS A 40 15.88 14.93 22.92
CA HIS A 40 16.68 14.67 24.09
C HIS A 40 17.32 15.94 24.65
N SER A 41 17.68 15.92 25.93
CA SER A 41 18.26 17.07 26.64
C SER A 41 19.61 17.54 26.07
N ASN A 42 20.35 16.66 25.38
CA ASN A 42 21.60 17.00 24.67
C ASN A 42 21.39 17.55 23.24
N GLY A 43 20.14 17.74 22.81
CA GLY A 43 19.78 18.24 21.48
C GLY A 43 19.56 17.17 20.41
N GLU A 44 19.85 15.90 20.69
CA GLU A 44 19.55 14.79 19.77
C GLU A 44 18.04 14.58 19.62
N GLU A 45 17.60 14.21 18.42
CA GLU A 45 16.20 13.89 18.16
C GLU A 45 16.00 12.38 18.02
N GLY A 46 14.79 11.90 18.30
CA GLY A 46 14.41 10.51 18.13
C GLY A 46 12.93 10.38 17.81
N ILE A 47 12.56 9.28 17.16
CA ILE A 47 11.19 9.00 16.73
C ILE A 47 10.67 7.81 17.51
N LEU A 48 9.54 7.98 18.19
CA LEU A 48 8.84 6.90 18.86
C LEU A 48 7.60 6.50 18.06
N LEU A 49 7.60 5.27 17.56
CA LEU A 49 6.46 4.66 16.89
C LEU A 49 5.69 3.83 17.92
N MET A 50 4.38 4.00 18.01
CA MET A 50 3.52 3.25 18.93
C MET A 50 2.33 2.70 18.17
N ASN A 51 2.02 1.42 18.38
CA ASN A 51 0.88 0.72 17.79
C ASN A 51 0.16 -0.06 18.87
N LYS A 52 -1.18 0.00 18.91
CA LYS A 52 -1.94 -0.98 19.70
C LYS A 52 -1.64 -2.39 19.17
N SER A 53 -1.33 -3.30 20.08
CA SER A 53 -1.09 -4.70 19.71
C SER A 53 -2.39 -5.37 19.30
N SER A 54 -2.32 -6.33 18.39
CA SER A 54 -3.46 -7.18 18.05
C SER A 54 -3.89 -8.01 19.27
N PHE A 55 -5.17 -8.34 19.31
CA PHE A 55 -5.69 -9.29 20.30
C PHE A 55 -5.08 -10.67 20.06
N GLN A 56 -4.82 -11.38 21.16
CA GLN A 56 -4.51 -12.81 21.13
C GLN A 56 -5.81 -13.59 20.91
N GLU A 57 -5.73 -14.64 20.10
CA GLU A 57 -6.89 -15.44 19.66
C GLU A 57 -7.03 -16.75 20.47
N GLU A 58 -6.09 -17.00 21.37
CA GLU A 58 -6.08 -18.17 22.25
C GLU A 58 -7.27 -18.13 23.23
N PRO A 59 -8.08 -19.20 23.32
CA PRO A 59 -9.28 -19.23 24.17
C PRO A 59 -9.00 -18.88 25.65
N ASP A 60 -7.89 -19.36 26.20
CA ASP A 60 -7.51 -19.11 27.59
C ASP A 60 -7.19 -17.63 27.83
N TRP A 61 -6.54 -16.98 26.84
CA TRP A 61 -6.24 -15.55 26.90
C TRP A 61 -7.53 -14.73 26.87
N ILE A 62 -8.45 -15.07 25.96
CA ILE A 62 -9.75 -14.41 25.82
C ILE A 62 -10.56 -14.54 27.11
N SER A 63 -10.65 -15.75 27.67
CA SER A 63 -11.38 -16.01 28.93
C SER A 63 -10.81 -15.21 30.10
N SER A 64 -9.48 -15.10 30.17
CA SER A 64 -8.78 -14.33 31.20
C SER A 64 -9.06 -12.83 31.06
N LEU A 65 -8.97 -12.29 29.84
CA LEU A 65 -9.31 -10.91 29.53
C LEU A 65 -10.76 -10.59 29.93
N CYS A 66 -11.73 -11.42 29.52
CA CYS A 66 -13.14 -11.20 29.82
C CYS A 66 -13.44 -11.20 31.31
N SER A 67 -12.70 -11.98 32.10
CA SER A 67 -12.88 -12.08 33.55
C SER A 67 -12.23 -10.90 34.30
N ALA A 68 -11.12 -10.36 33.77
CA ALA A 68 -10.35 -9.30 34.41
C ALA A 68 -10.75 -7.88 33.97
N ALA A 69 -11.27 -7.73 32.76
CA ALA A 69 -11.68 -6.44 32.23
C ALA A 69 -13.02 -5.95 32.83
N SER A 70 -13.23 -4.63 32.83
CA SER A 70 -14.49 -4.03 33.25
C SER A 70 -15.13 -3.22 32.14
N LEU A 71 -16.46 -3.26 32.03
CA LEU A 71 -17.23 -2.50 31.05
C LEU A 71 -17.83 -1.24 31.68
N LYS A 72 -17.76 -0.12 30.96
CA LYS A 72 -18.54 1.08 31.22
C LYS A 72 -19.50 1.31 30.05
N GLU A 73 -20.80 1.23 30.31
CA GLU A 73 -21.81 1.44 29.27
C GLU A 73 -21.82 2.90 28.79
N ILE A 74 -21.78 3.08 27.46
CA ILE A 74 -21.88 4.38 26.78
C ILE A 74 -23.31 4.58 26.30
N SER A 75 -23.88 3.58 25.63
CA SER A 75 -25.26 3.58 25.16
C SER A 75 -25.76 2.17 24.91
N ARG A 76 -27.08 1.99 24.93
CA ARG A 76 -27.74 0.72 24.62
C ARG A 76 -29.02 0.95 23.85
N ASN A 77 -29.24 0.15 22.82
CA ASN A 77 -30.50 0.02 22.14
C ASN A 77 -30.86 -1.47 21.98
N ASP A 78 -31.90 -1.92 22.69
CA ASP A 78 -32.30 -3.32 22.75
C ASP A 78 -31.11 -4.25 23.10
N ILE A 79 -30.74 -5.17 22.21
CA ILE A 79 -29.60 -6.09 22.40
C ILE A 79 -28.24 -5.49 22.01
N PHE A 80 -28.20 -4.28 21.44
CA PHE A 80 -26.97 -3.63 20.98
C PHE A 80 -26.46 -2.61 22.01
N GLY A 81 -25.44 -2.98 22.78
CA GLY A 81 -24.76 -2.09 23.72
C GLY A 81 -23.40 -1.63 23.20
N ASN A 82 -23.08 -0.35 23.41
CA ASN A 82 -21.77 0.23 23.21
C ASN A 82 -21.12 0.47 24.58
N TYR A 83 -19.88 0.03 24.76
CA TYR A 83 -19.17 0.11 26.04
C TYR A 83 -17.72 0.54 25.84
N ASP A 84 -17.18 1.26 26.81
CA ASP A 84 -15.74 1.34 27.00
C ASP A 84 -15.28 0.08 27.75
N LEU A 85 -14.39 -0.70 27.13
CA LEU A 85 -13.74 -1.85 27.78
C LEU A 85 -12.44 -1.40 28.44
N HIS A 86 -12.40 -1.41 29.76
CA HIS A 86 -11.18 -1.10 30.52
C HIS A 86 -10.36 -2.38 30.69
N ILE A 87 -9.26 -2.45 29.95
CA ILE A 87 -8.38 -3.61 29.88
C ILE A 87 -7.22 -3.45 30.88
N PRO A 88 -6.93 -4.45 31.73
CA PRO A 88 -5.78 -4.43 32.63
C PRO A 88 -4.44 -4.29 31.88
N PRO A 89 -3.40 -3.68 32.48
CA PRO A 89 -2.14 -3.38 31.80
C PRO A 89 -1.45 -4.57 31.13
N GLU A 90 -1.52 -5.76 31.74
CA GLU A 90 -0.93 -7.00 31.24
C GLU A 90 -1.53 -7.46 29.91
N PHE A 91 -2.77 -7.07 29.61
CA PHE A 91 -3.47 -7.38 28.35
C PHE A 91 -3.45 -6.22 27.34
N ASN A 92 -2.91 -5.05 27.71
CA ASN A 92 -2.98 -3.82 26.91
C ASN A 92 -1.60 -3.28 26.52
N VAL A 93 -0.67 -4.19 26.19
CA VAL A 93 0.68 -3.84 25.77
C VAL A 93 0.63 -3.09 24.42
N VAL A 94 1.39 -2.01 24.33
CA VAL A 94 1.60 -1.25 23.08
C VAL A 94 2.90 -1.72 22.46
N THR A 95 2.84 -2.14 21.19
CA THR A 95 4.05 -2.44 20.42
C THR A 95 4.70 -1.13 20.01
N SER A 96 5.97 -0.94 20.33
CA SER A 96 6.69 0.30 20.05
C SER A 96 8.07 0.11 19.45
N GLN A 97 8.55 1.13 18.76
CA GLN A 97 9.91 1.22 18.25
C GLN A 97 10.45 2.63 18.49
N LEU A 98 11.59 2.73 19.16
CA LEU A 98 12.32 3.98 19.34
C LEU A 98 13.51 4.03 18.36
N ILE A 99 13.60 5.09 17.57
CA ILE A 99 14.65 5.32 16.58
C ILE A 99 15.41 6.59 16.98
N PHE A 100 16.67 6.46 17.38
CA PHE A 100 17.52 7.58 17.79
C PHE A 100 19.00 7.27 17.53
N PRO A 101 19.80 8.27 17.11
CA PRO A 101 19.39 9.62 16.71
C PRO A 101 18.65 9.62 15.36
N ALA A 102 17.63 10.46 15.23
CA ALA A 102 16.84 10.64 14.01
C ALA A 102 17.36 11.82 13.18
N ASN A 103 17.47 11.63 11.86
CA ASN A 103 17.83 12.70 10.92
C ASN A 103 16.60 13.18 10.12
N GLU A 104 16.76 14.26 9.35
CA GLU A 104 15.68 14.81 8.52
C GLU A 104 15.02 13.78 7.58
N LYS A 105 15.81 12.85 7.03
CA LYS A 105 15.31 11.80 6.14
C LYS A 105 14.36 10.84 6.88
N LEU A 106 14.69 10.46 8.11
CA LEU A 106 13.84 9.62 8.96
C LEU A 106 12.58 10.39 9.40
N LYS A 107 12.71 11.67 9.76
CA LYS A 107 11.56 12.52 10.09
C LYS A 107 10.58 12.63 8.92
N ALA A 108 11.09 12.91 7.73
CA ALA A 108 10.28 12.97 6.51
C ALA A 108 9.62 11.61 6.17
N LYS A 109 10.30 10.48 6.41
CA LYS A 109 9.75 9.13 6.18
C LYS A 109 8.50 8.84 7.02
N TYR A 110 8.51 9.20 8.30
CA TYR A 110 7.42 8.89 9.24
C TYR A 110 6.38 10.01 9.36
N ARG A 111 6.61 11.17 8.74
CA ARG A 111 5.63 12.25 8.72
C ARG A 111 4.47 11.91 7.78
N SER A 112 3.24 11.98 8.30
CA SER A 112 2.04 11.88 7.49
C SER A 112 1.89 13.14 6.65
N GLU A 113 1.48 12.96 5.40
CA GLU A 113 1.14 14.05 4.52
C GLU A 113 -0.32 13.98 4.13
N GLU A 114 -0.94 15.16 4.02
CA GLU A 114 -2.27 15.29 3.45
C GLU A 114 -2.31 14.73 2.03
N LYS A 115 -3.43 14.09 1.71
CA LYS A 115 -3.71 13.56 0.38
C LYS A 115 -4.86 14.33 -0.25
N PHE A 116 -4.72 14.62 -1.51
CA PHE A 116 -5.68 15.36 -2.30
C PHE A 116 -6.20 14.48 -3.42
N VAL A 117 -7.51 14.56 -3.65
CA VAL A 117 -8.18 13.86 -4.76
C VAL A 117 -8.03 14.70 -6.02
N ILE A 118 -7.63 14.05 -7.10
CA ILE A 118 -7.50 14.61 -8.44
C ILE A 118 -8.52 13.93 -9.34
N HIS A 119 -9.33 14.71 -10.04
CA HIS A 119 -10.24 14.25 -11.09
C HIS A 119 -9.63 14.62 -12.45
N GLU A 120 -8.82 13.72 -13.01
CA GLU A 120 -8.08 14.00 -14.24
C GLU A 120 -8.93 13.70 -15.47
N THR A 121 -9.26 14.75 -16.23
CA THR A 121 -9.90 14.61 -17.54
C THR A 121 -8.93 14.09 -18.59
N PRO A 122 -9.40 13.62 -19.76
CA PRO A 122 -8.51 13.28 -20.87
C PRO A 122 -7.57 14.41 -21.30
N GLU A 123 -8.04 15.66 -21.21
CA GLU A 123 -7.23 16.82 -21.55
C GLU A 123 -6.14 17.06 -20.51
N ASP A 124 -6.45 16.89 -19.22
CA ASP A 124 -5.46 17.00 -18.15
C ASP A 124 -4.40 15.91 -18.26
N TYR A 125 -4.79 14.68 -18.62
CA TYR A 125 -3.81 13.62 -18.88
C TYR A 125 -2.83 14.06 -19.97
N ARG A 126 -3.34 14.54 -21.12
CA ARG A 126 -2.51 14.95 -22.25
C ARG A 126 -1.60 16.14 -21.95
N THR A 127 -2.11 17.14 -21.23
CA THR A 127 -1.42 18.42 -21.04
C THR A 127 -0.57 18.50 -19.77
N ILE A 128 -0.90 17.70 -18.75
CA ILE A 128 -0.25 17.74 -17.43
C ILE A 128 0.45 16.41 -17.15
N THR A 129 -0.31 15.31 -17.11
CA THR A 129 0.21 14.02 -16.64
C THR A 129 1.22 13.41 -17.60
N LEU A 130 1.04 13.54 -18.92
CA LEU A 130 2.05 13.10 -19.90
C LEU A 130 3.38 13.82 -19.70
N GLY A 131 3.35 15.15 -19.52
CA GLY A 131 4.54 15.93 -19.22
C GLY A 131 5.21 15.51 -17.90
N TYR A 132 4.42 15.10 -16.90
CA TYR A 132 4.95 14.51 -15.68
C TYR A 132 5.65 13.17 -15.93
N ILE A 133 5.03 12.26 -16.70
CA ILE A 133 5.59 10.95 -17.02
C ILE A 133 6.92 11.12 -17.78
N GLU A 134 6.94 11.97 -18.79
CA GLU A 134 8.13 12.21 -19.61
C GLU A 134 9.30 12.77 -18.78
N LYS A 135 9.02 13.62 -17.80
CA LYS A 135 10.05 14.31 -17.01
C LYS A 135 10.47 13.57 -15.74
N TYR A 136 9.55 12.87 -15.08
CA TYR A 136 9.75 12.36 -13.72
C TYR A 136 9.52 10.86 -13.55
N GLN A 137 9.16 10.11 -14.60
CA GLN A 137 9.03 8.66 -14.46
C GLN A 137 10.34 8.03 -13.99
N LEU A 138 10.21 6.99 -13.16
CA LEU A 138 11.35 6.19 -12.73
C LEU A 138 11.92 5.39 -13.90
N ASN A 139 13.21 5.09 -13.82
CA ASN A 139 13.84 4.17 -14.76
C ASN A 139 13.22 2.77 -14.64
N LEU A 140 12.86 2.19 -15.79
CA LEU A 140 12.24 0.87 -15.92
C LEU A 140 13.25 -0.28 -16.06
N ASN A 141 14.56 -0.04 -15.90
CA ASN A 141 15.59 -1.06 -16.03
C ASN A 141 15.29 -2.32 -15.21
N TRP A 142 14.83 -2.17 -13.97
CA TRP A 142 14.49 -3.33 -13.14
C TRP A 142 13.36 -4.17 -13.76
N VAL A 143 12.36 -3.54 -14.39
CA VAL A 143 11.28 -4.22 -15.11
C VAL A 143 11.86 -5.02 -16.27
N TYR A 144 12.74 -4.39 -17.06
CA TYR A 144 13.36 -5.04 -18.21
C TYR A 144 14.29 -6.18 -17.81
N ASN A 145 15.00 -6.05 -16.69
CA ASN A 145 15.83 -7.13 -16.16
C ASN A 145 14.98 -8.35 -15.78
N VAL A 146 13.79 -8.15 -15.19
CA VAL A 146 12.84 -9.24 -14.92
C VAL A 146 12.31 -9.85 -16.23
N LEU A 147 11.88 -9.01 -17.17
CA LEU A 147 11.36 -9.47 -18.47
C LEU A 147 12.39 -10.24 -19.29
N ASN A 148 13.67 -9.87 -19.22
CA ASN A 148 14.79 -10.53 -19.89
C ASN A 148 15.39 -11.68 -19.09
N LYS A 149 14.87 -11.97 -17.88
CA LYS A 149 15.42 -12.98 -16.95
C LYS A 149 16.86 -12.72 -16.49
N GLU A 150 17.28 -11.46 -16.53
CA GLU A 150 18.57 -10.99 -16.00
C GLU A 150 18.54 -10.79 -14.48
N ALA A 151 17.34 -10.66 -13.90
CA ALA A 151 17.12 -10.59 -12.45
C ALA A 151 15.80 -11.28 -12.07
N GLU A 152 15.73 -11.84 -10.85
CA GLU A 152 14.54 -12.45 -10.24
C GLU A 152 13.90 -13.58 -11.08
N ALA A 153 14.65 -14.19 -12.00
CA ALA A 153 14.14 -15.24 -12.89
C ALA A 153 13.61 -16.45 -12.11
N GLU A 154 14.24 -16.76 -10.98
CA GLU A 154 13.87 -17.85 -10.05
C GLU A 154 12.57 -17.58 -9.29
N ARG A 155 12.11 -16.33 -9.23
CA ARG A 155 10.86 -15.95 -8.55
C ARG A 155 9.63 -16.09 -9.45
N ILE A 156 9.84 -16.29 -10.75
CA ILE A 156 8.76 -16.30 -11.74
C ILE A 156 7.96 -17.60 -11.61
N ILE A 157 6.65 -17.45 -11.38
CA ILE A 157 5.74 -18.57 -11.15
C ILE A 157 4.92 -18.94 -12.38
N TYR A 158 4.82 -18.04 -13.36
CA TYR A 158 4.24 -18.28 -14.67
C TYR A 158 4.79 -17.28 -15.69
N GLU A 159 4.88 -17.72 -16.95
CA GLU A 159 5.20 -16.86 -18.07
C GLU A 159 4.43 -17.31 -19.31
N ASP A 160 3.79 -16.36 -19.98
CA ASP A 160 3.38 -16.49 -21.38
C ASP A 160 4.35 -15.65 -22.23
N PRO A 161 5.23 -16.26 -23.04
CA PRO A 161 6.29 -15.56 -23.76
C PRO A 161 5.80 -14.77 -24.98
N ASN A 162 4.49 -14.72 -25.26
CA ASN A 162 3.97 -13.97 -26.39
C ASN A 162 4.35 -12.47 -26.26
N PRO A 163 4.98 -11.87 -27.28
CA PRO A 163 5.49 -10.49 -27.18
C PRO A 163 4.39 -9.42 -27.09
N GLU A 164 3.18 -9.72 -27.55
CA GLU A 164 2.05 -8.78 -27.61
C GLU A 164 1.05 -9.00 -26.47
N ASN A 165 0.63 -10.26 -26.28
CA ASN A 165 -0.43 -10.65 -25.34
C ASN A 165 0.09 -11.51 -24.16
N GLY A 166 1.40 -11.66 -24.03
CA GLY A 166 2.04 -12.42 -22.97
C GLY A 166 2.52 -11.55 -21.81
N PHE A 167 2.84 -12.21 -20.69
CA PHE A 167 3.25 -11.58 -19.45
C PHE A 167 4.02 -12.56 -18.55
N ILE A 168 4.78 -12.00 -17.61
CA ILE A 168 5.39 -12.72 -16.49
C ILE A 168 4.54 -12.50 -15.24
N LEU A 169 4.36 -13.55 -14.45
CA LEU A 169 3.75 -13.53 -13.13
C LEU A 169 4.81 -13.85 -12.06
N SER A 170 4.96 -12.98 -11.06
CA SER A 170 5.97 -13.14 -10.00
C SER A 170 5.46 -12.60 -8.65
N PRO A 171 5.83 -13.20 -7.51
CA PRO A 171 5.59 -12.64 -6.17
C PRO A 171 6.12 -11.21 -6.04
N ASP A 172 5.27 -10.29 -5.57
CA ASP A 172 5.67 -8.91 -5.28
C ASP A 172 6.73 -8.88 -4.16
N ILE A 173 7.61 -7.89 -4.18
CA ILE A 173 8.66 -7.72 -3.16
C ILE A 173 8.11 -7.58 -1.73
N LYS A 174 6.84 -7.16 -1.59
CA LYS A 174 6.16 -7.01 -0.29
C LYS A 174 5.67 -8.33 0.29
N TRP A 175 5.69 -9.42 -0.47
CA TRP A 175 5.22 -10.72 -0.03
C TRP A 175 6.37 -11.69 0.23
N ASP A 176 6.22 -12.51 1.28
CA ASP A 176 7.21 -13.50 1.70
C ASP A 176 7.23 -14.77 0.83
N GLY A 177 6.26 -14.89 -0.09
CA GLY A 177 6.08 -16.04 -0.97
C GLY A 177 5.49 -17.28 -0.28
N LYS A 178 5.04 -17.15 0.98
CA LYS A 178 4.61 -18.28 1.83
C LYS A 178 3.24 -18.06 2.46
N THR A 179 3.00 -16.88 3.03
CA THR A 179 1.80 -16.58 3.82
C THR A 179 0.64 -16.24 2.89
N VAL A 180 -0.27 -17.20 2.65
CA VAL A 180 -1.37 -17.06 1.67
C VAL A 180 -2.32 -15.92 2.05
N GLU A 181 -2.50 -15.65 3.34
CA GLU A 181 -3.35 -14.58 3.86
C GLU A 181 -2.88 -13.19 3.40
N THR A 182 -1.58 -13.04 3.11
CA THR A 182 -0.97 -11.80 2.61
C THR A 182 -0.47 -11.93 1.17
N LEU A 183 -0.95 -12.95 0.43
CA LEU A 183 -0.56 -13.20 -0.96
C LEU A 183 -0.65 -11.92 -1.80
N TYR A 184 0.48 -11.60 -2.43
CA TYR A 184 0.63 -10.49 -3.35
C TYR A 184 1.51 -10.94 -4.53
N VAL A 185 0.90 -11.03 -5.70
CA VAL A 185 1.54 -11.41 -6.95
C VAL A 185 1.35 -10.30 -7.98
N LEU A 186 2.34 -10.10 -8.84
CA LEU A 186 2.37 -9.07 -9.87
C LEU A 186 2.49 -9.69 -11.26
N ALA A 187 1.61 -9.31 -12.17
CA ALA A 187 1.74 -9.60 -13.60
C ALA A 187 2.38 -8.41 -14.32
N ILE A 188 3.43 -8.63 -15.09
CA ILE A 188 4.15 -7.62 -15.88
C ILE A 188 4.12 -8.05 -17.35
N ILE A 189 3.55 -7.22 -18.23
CA ILE A 189 3.39 -7.57 -19.64
C ILE A 189 4.73 -7.55 -20.39
N HIS A 190 4.91 -8.39 -21.41
CA HIS A 190 6.12 -8.32 -22.25
C HIS A 190 6.12 -7.09 -23.16
N ARG A 191 4.95 -6.74 -23.71
CA ARG A 191 4.79 -5.63 -24.64
C ARG A 191 5.22 -4.32 -24.01
N LYS A 192 6.14 -3.61 -24.68
CA LYS A 192 6.66 -2.31 -24.22
C LYS A 192 5.75 -1.16 -24.65
N GLY A 193 5.86 -0.04 -23.95
CA GLY A 193 5.22 1.22 -24.34
C GLY A 193 3.79 1.44 -23.84
N VAL A 194 3.20 0.46 -23.15
CA VAL A 194 1.90 0.60 -22.48
C VAL A 194 2.14 1.04 -21.04
N ARG A 195 1.78 2.28 -20.73
CA ARG A 195 2.21 2.95 -19.48
C ARG A 195 1.25 2.70 -18.33
N SER A 196 -0.06 2.70 -18.62
CA SER A 196 -1.14 2.55 -17.65
C SER A 196 -2.45 2.19 -18.34
N VAL A 197 -3.56 2.14 -17.58
CA VAL A 197 -4.91 1.94 -18.15
C VAL A 197 -5.29 2.98 -19.22
N ARG A 198 -4.69 4.19 -19.20
CA ARG A 198 -4.91 5.25 -20.22
C ARG A 198 -4.55 4.81 -21.64
N ASP A 199 -3.65 3.84 -21.78
CA ASP A 199 -3.18 3.36 -23.08
C ASP A 199 -3.97 2.13 -23.56
N LEU A 200 -4.89 1.59 -22.74
CA LEU A 200 -5.65 0.39 -23.08
C LEU A 200 -6.83 0.69 -24.01
N THR A 201 -7.03 -0.19 -24.98
CA THR A 201 -8.02 -0.15 -26.05
C THR A 201 -8.64 -1.53 -26.26
N ALA A 202 -9.64 -1.64 -27.15
CA ALA A 202 -10.22 -2.94 -27.52
C ALA A 202 -9.20 -3.97 -28.04
N ASN A 203 -8.08 -3.54 -28.63
CA ASN A 203 -7.03 -4.45 -29.09
C ASN A 203 -6.31 -5.16 -27.94
N ASP A 204 -6.46 -4.67 -26.72
CA ASP A 204 -5.78 -5.18 -25.54
C ASP A 204 -6.62 -6.20 -24.77
N LEU A 205 -7.89 -6.41 -25.13
CA LEU A 205 -8.75 -7.40 -24.51
C LEU A 205 -8.13 -8.81 -24.48
N PRO A 206 -7.46 -9.31 -25.55
CA PRO A 206 -6.79 -10.62 -25.50
C PRO A 206 -5.70 -10.70 -24.42
N LEU A 207 -4.88 -9.64 -24.27
CA LEU A 207 -3.87 -9.54 -23.20
C LEU A 207 -4.52 -9.54 -21.82
N LEU A 208 -5.58 -8.74 -21.62
CA LEU A 208 -6.26 -8.58 -20.34
C LEU A 208 -6.92 -9.89 -19.87
N GLU A 209 -7.62 -10.58 -20.78
CA GLU A 209 -8.25 -11.87 -20.49
C GLU A 209 -7.21 -12.96 -20.27
N ASN A 210 -6.08 -12.93 -20.99
CA ASN A 210 -4.98 -13.85 -20.77
C ASN A 210 -4.36 -13.66 -19.37
N ILE A 211 -4.10 -12.41 -18.96
CA ILE A 211 -3.61 -12.09 -17.61
C ILE A 211 -4.59 -12.61 -16.56
N LYS A 212 -5.89 -12.33 -16.72
CA LYS A 212 -6.93 -12.78 -15.79
C LYS A 212 -6.93 -14.29 -15.65
N GLU A 213 -7.12 -15.01 -16.75
CA GLU A 213 -7.33 -16.47 -16.71
C GLU A 213 -6.06 -17.19 -16.26
N LYS A 214 -4.91 -16.89 -16.86
CA LYS A 214 -3.64 -17.56 -16.53
C LYS A 214 -3.13 -17.16 -15.15
N GLY A 215 -3.31 -15.90 -14.77
CA GLY A 215 -2.93 -15.40 -13.44
C GLY A 215 -3.71 -16.09 -12.33
N LEU A 216 -5.04 -16.09 -12.42
CA LEU A 216 -5.90 -16.74 -11.42
C LEU A 216 -5.69 -18.25 -11.38
N LYS A 217 -5.56 -18.90 -12.54
CA LYS A 217 -5.26 -20.33 -12.62
C LYS A 217 -3.93 -20.68 -11.92
N THR A 218 -2.87 -19.92 -12.21
CA THR A 218 -1.54 -20.15 -11.61
C THR A 218 -1.60 -19.99 -10.08
N ILE A 219 -2.31 -18.97 -9.59
CA ILE A 219 -2.44 -18.73 -8.14
C ILE A 219 -3.19 -19.88 -7.46
N GLU A 220 -4.27 -20.36 -8.07
CA GLU A 220 -5.05 -21.49 -7.58
C GLU A 220 -4.21 -22.78 -7.55
N GLU A 221 -3.45 -23.07 -8.62
CA GLU A 221 -2.60 -24.27 -8.72
C GLU A 221 -1.40 -24.23 -7.76
N ASN A 222 -0.74 -23.09 -7.62
CA ASN A 222 0.50 -22.99 -6.83
C ASN A 222 0.25 -22.75 -5.34
N TYR A 223 -0.85 -22.11 -4.97
CA TYR A 223 -1.09 -21.66 -3.58
C TYR A 223 -2.42 -22.14 -2.99
N GLY A 224 -3.27 -22.83 -3.77
CA GLY A 224 -4.57 -23.32 -3.30
C GLY A 224 -5.58 -22.22 -2.96
N LEU A 225 -5.30 -20.96 -3.34
CA LEU A 225 -6.20 -19.83 -3.13
C LEU A 225 -7.22 -19.79 -4.26
N ARG A 226 -8.51 -19.91 -3.92
CA ARG A 226 -9.57 -19.91 -4.93
C ARG A 226 -9.60 -18.59 -5.70
N ARG A 227 -9.98 -18.66 -6.97
CA ARG A 227 -10.06 -17.50 -7.86
C ARG A 227 -10.95 -16.37 -7.32
N ASP A 228 -12.05 -16.72 -6.65
CA ASP A 228 -12.99 -15.77 -6.02
C ASP A 228 -12.49 -15.14 -4.70
N GLN A 229 -11.31 -15.57 -4.23
CA GLN A 229 -10.60 -14.99 -3.09
C GLN A 229 -9.44 -14.08 -3.52
N VAL A 230 -9.30 -13.77 -4.82
CA VAL A 230 -8.24 -12.92 -5.36
C VAL A 230 -8.82 -11.63 -5.92
N ARG A 231 -8.40 -10.50 -5.37
CA ARG A 231 -8.62 -9.17 -5.91
C ARG A 231 -7.61 -8.92 -7.02
N VAL A 232 -8.08 -8.65 -8.24
CA VAL A 232 -7.23 -8.38 -9.41
C VAL A 232 -7.45 -6.96 -9.92
N TYR A 233 -6.40 -6.13 -9.94
CA TYR A 233 -6.55 -4.70 -10.22
C TYR A 233 -5.29 -4.01 -10.77
N PHE A 234 -5.48 -2.86 -11.40
CA PHE A 234 -4.43 -1.93 -11.78
C PHE A 234 -4.30 -0.81 -10.75
N HIS A 235 -3.09 -0.25 -10.62
CA HIS A 235 -2.95 1.06 -9.99
C HIS A 235 -3.19 2.20 -10.99
N TYR A 236 -3.94 3.22 -10.57
CA TYR A 236 -3.99 4.51 -11.24
C TYR A 236 -3.85 5.66 -10.22
N GLN A 237 -2.81 6.49 -10.30
CA GLN A 237 -1.62 6.36 -11.15
C GLN A 237 -0.70 5.22 -10.68
N PRO A 238 -0.01 4.50 -11.58
CA PRO A 238 0.90 3.43 -11.21
C PRO A 238 2.19 3.95 -10.56
N SER A 239 2.91 3.09 -9.84
CA SER A 239 4.23 3.43 -9.25
C SER A 239 5.35 3.47 -10.29
N PHE A 240 5.16 2.82 -11.43
CA PHE A 240 6.05 2.85 -12.58
C PHE A 240 5.22 2.68 -13.86
N PHE A 241 5.62 3.35 -14.95
CA PHE A 241 4.82 3.45 -16.17
C PHE A 241 5.14 2.34 -17.18
N HIS A 242 4.97 1.10 -16.73
CA HIS A 242 4.90 -0.11 -17.56
C HIS A 242 3.73 -0.93 -17.04
N LEU A 243 2.77 -1.27 -17.89
CA LEU A 243 1.51 -1.87 -17.46
C LEU A 243 1.75 -3.14 -16.65
N HIS A 244 1.12 -3.20 -15.48
CA HIS A 244 1.19 -4.33 -14.58
C HIS A 244 -0.13 -4.49 -13.82
N VAL A 245 -0.42 -5.72 -13.39
CA VAL A 245 -1.66 -6.09 -12.71
C VAL A 245 -1.34 -6.74 -11.38
N HIS A 246 -2.00 -6.29 -10.33
CA HIS A 246 -1.86 -6.79 -8.96
C HIS A 246 -2.88 -7.89 -8.73
N PHE A 247 -2.42 -9.02 -8.19
CA PHE A 247 -3.24 -10.14 -7.71
C PHE A 247 -3.02 -10.27 -6.21
N VAL A 248 -4.06 -10.02 -5.42
CA VAL A 248 -3.94 -9.90 -3.97
C VAL A 248 -5.04 -10.70 -3.30
N ASN A 249 -4.73 -11.44 -2.23
CA ASN A 249 -5.77 -12.08 -1.42
C ASN A 249 -6.79 -11.02 -0.93
N VAL A 250 -8.09 -11.27 -1.08
CA VAL A 250 -9.14 -10.34 -0.65
C VAL A 250 -9.07 -9.99 0.83
N ARG A 251 -8.54 -10.89 1.67
CA ARG A 251 -8.33 -10.67 3.11
C ARG A 251 -7.19 -9.68 3.41
N TYR A 252 -6.25 -9.53 2.47
CA TYR A 252 -5.16 -8.59 2.59
C TYR A 252 -5.56 -7.21 2.04
N LEU A 253 -5.24 -6.17 2.81
CA LEU A 253 -5.50 -4.76 2.46
C LEU A 253 -4.17 -4.01 2.34
N PRO A 254 -3.41 -4.22 1.25
CA PRO A 254 -2.17 -3.48 1.04
C PRO A 254 -2.44 -2.00 0.75
N ALA A 255 -1.45 -1.16 1.02
CA ALA A 255 -1.48 0.22 0.55
C ALA A 255 -1.65 0.26 -0.98
N GLY A 256 -2.62 1.05 -1.45
CA GLY A 256 -2.95 1.19 -2.88
C GLY A 256 -4.15 0.37 -3.35
N SER A 257 -4.77 -0.45 -2.50
CA SER A 257 -5.97 -1.24 -2.87
C SER A 257 -7.31 -0.50 -2.72
N ASN A 258 -7.30 0.81 -2.43
CA ASN A 258 -8.51 1.61 -2.25
C ASN A 258 -9.05 2.14 -3.59
N VAL A 259 -10.31 2.58 -3.61
CA VAL A 259 -11.00 3.06 -4.83
C VAL A 259 -10.33 4.26 -5.53
N LEU A 260 -9.50 5.03 -4.83
CA LEU A 260 -8.76 6.18 -5.36
C LEU A 260 -7.33 5.83 -5.78
N SER A 261 -7.06 4.53 -5.97
CA SER A 261 -5.76 3.99 -6.36
C SER A 261 -5.90 2.74 -7.22
N ALA A 262 -6.91 1.90 -6.98
CA ALA A 262 -7.13 0.63 -7.65
C ALA A 262 -8.31 0.70 -8.63
N ILE A 263 -8.14 0.10 -9.82
CA ILE A 263 -9.20 -0.12 -10.81
C ILE A 263 -9.25 -1.62 -11.08
N ALA A 264 -10.38 -2.28 -10.82
CA ALA A 264 -10.49 -3.73 -10.99
C ALA A 264 -10.27 -4.16 -12.44
N LEU A 265 -9.59 -5.29 -12.65
CA LEU A 265 -9.33 -5.83 -13.99
C LEU A 265 -10.63 -6.14 -14.73
N ASP A 266 -11.62 -6.71 -14.03
CA ASP A 266 -12.95 -6.99 -14.59
C ASP A 266 -13.66 -5.72 -15.06
N ASP A 267 -13.56 -4.63 -14.29
CA ASP A 267 -14.13 -3.34 -14.69
C ASP A 267 -13.41 -2.78 -15.92
N VAL A 268 -12.08 -2.91 -15.99
CA VAL A 268 -11.30 -2.49 -17.18
C VAL A 268 -11.74 -3.23 -18.43
N ILE A 269 -11.85 -4.56 -18.35
CA ILE A 269 -12.31 -5.41 -19.45
C ILE A 269 -13.73 -5.02 -19.86
N ASN A 270 -14.65 -4.89 -18.90
CA ASN A 270 -16.03 -4.51 -19.17
C ASN A 270 -16.13 -3.12 -19.82
N ASN A 271 -15.42 -2.13 -19.27
CA ASN A 271 -15.42 -0.77 -19.79
C ASN A 271 -14.93 -0.69 -21.23
N ILE A 272 -13.84 -1.39 -21.57
CA ILE A 272 -13.30 -1.45 -22.93
C ILE A 272 -14.23 -2.20 -23.88
N THR A 273 -14.87 -3.27 -23.41
CA THR A 273 -15.86 -4.02 -24.18
C THR A 273 -17.07 -3.16 -24.55
N LEU A 274 -17.52 -2.31 -23.63
CA LEU A 274 -18.63 -1.38 -23.86
C LEU A 274 -18.23 -0.18 -24.73
N LEU A 275 -17.03 0.35 -24.53
CA LEU A 275 -16.50 1.49 -25.27
C LEU A 275 -15.00 1.26 -25.57
N PRO A 276 -14.63 0.95 -26.82
CA PRO A 276 -13.27 0.56 -27.21
C PRO A 276 -12.14 1.51 -26.82
N ASP A 277 -12.46 2.80 -26.61
CA ASP A 277 -11.53 3.86 -26.19
C ASP A 277 -11.96 4.53 -24.86
N PHE A 278 -12.58 3.75 -23.97
CA PHE A 278 -13.12 4.24 -22.70
C PHE A 278 -12.08 5.02 -21.89
N TYR A 279 -10.89 4.45 -21.70
CA TYR A 279 -9.87 5.05 -20.84
C TYR A 279 -9.22 6.31 -21.43
N GLN A 280 -9.32 6.51 -22.75
CA GLN A 280 -8.90 7.75 -23.40
C GLN A 280 -9.95 8.87 -23.24
N LYS A 281 -11.20 8.54 -22.89
CA LYS A 281 -12.32 9.49 -22.77
C LYS A 281 -12.79 9.73 -21.34
N ALA A 282 -12.61 8.77 -20.45
CA ALA A 282 -13.06 8.86 -19.08
C ALA A 282 -12.24 9.87 -18.26
N THR A 283 -12.90 10.53 -17.31
CA THR A 283 -12.21 11.21 -16.20
C THR A 283 -11.80 10.14 -15.19
N LEU A 284 -10.51 10.06 -14.87
CA LEU A 284 -9.98 9.11 -13.91
C LEU A 284 -9.66 9.82 -12.60
N THR A 285 -10.09 9.22 -11.49
CA THR A 285 -9.93 9.82 -10.16
C THR A 285 -8.84 9.08 -9.38
N PHE A 286 -7.91 9.82 -8.80
CA PHE A 286 -6.84 9.26 -7.98
C PHE A 286 -6.42 10.21 -6.86
N THR A 287 -5.59 9.75 -5.93
CA THR A 287 -5.05 10.59 -4.85
C THR A 287 -3.55 10.81 -4.98
N ARG A 288 -3.09 11.99 -4.55
CA ARG A 288 -1.67 12.33 -4.41
C ARG A 288 -1.38 13.05 -3.10
N LYS A 289 -0.18 12.85 -2.56
CA LYS A 289 0.30 13.54 -1.35
C LYS A 289 0.61 15.01 -1.66
N LYS A 290 0.56 15.88 -0.65
CA LYS A 290 0.93 17.31 -0.76
C LYS A 290 2.29 17.53 -1.43
N SER A 291 3.31 16.74 -1.08
CA SER A 291 4.66 16.84 -1.67
C SER A 291 4.77 16.28 -3.10
N ASP A 292 3.76 15.59 -3.61
CA ASP A 292 3.84 14.90 -4.90
C ASP A 292 3.94 15.91 -6.06
N LYS A 293 4.91 15.71 -6.94
CA LYS A 293 5.15 16.64 -8.04
C LYS A 293 4.01 16.68 -9.05
N LEU A 294 3.29 15.58 -9.25
CA LEU A 294 2.11 15.56 -10.12
C LEU A 294 1.01 16.46 -9.55
N LEU A 295 0.76 16.40 -8.25
CA LEU A 295 -0.22 17.27 -7.58
C LEU A 295 0.14 18.75 -7.78
N GLN A 296 1.42 19.11 -7.60
CA GLN A 296 1.90 20.48 -7.83
C GLN A 296 1.64 20.93 -9.27
N MET A 297 1.86 20.06 -10.27
CA MET A 297 1.59 20.39 -11.68
C MET A 297 0.10 20.62 -11.95
N PHE A 298 -0.80 19.89 -11.30
CA PHE A 298 -2.24 20.15 -11.39
C PHE A 298 -2.63 21.50 -10.75
N VAL A 299 -2.01 21.88 -9.63
CA VAL A 299 -2.19 23.20 -9.01
C VAL A 299 -1.65 24.31 -9.91
N GLU A 300 -0.44 24.15 -10.46
CA GLU A 300 0.18 25.10 -11.40
C GLU A 300 -0.68 25.31 -12.66
N ALA A 301 -1.33 24.25 -13.15
CA ALA A 301 -2.25 24.30 -14.29
C ALA A 301 -3.65 24.85 -13.93
N GLY A 302 -3.89 25.27 -12.69
CA GLY A 302 -5.17 25.81 -12.24
C GLY A 302 -6.32 24.79 -12.19
N ARG A 303 -6.00 23.49 -12.14
CA ARG A 303 -6.99 22.41 -12.03
C ARG A 303 -7.39 22.10 -10.60
N MET A 304 -6.66 22.63 -9.64
CA MET A 304 -6.91 22.49 -8.21
C MET A 304 -6.70 23.83 -7.51
N SER A 305 -7.40 24.05 -6.40
CA SER A 305 -7.14 25.20 -5.53
C SER A 305 -5.70 25.16 -5.02
N LYS A 306 -5.13 26.34 -4.75
CA LYS A 306 -3.84 26.40 -4.07
C LYS A 306 -3.92 25.65 -2.76
N ILE A 307 -2.92 24.81 -2.52
CA ILE A 307 -2.78 24.04 -1.30
C ILE A 307 -1.81 24.82 -0.42
N GLU A 308 -2.33 25.49 0.60
CA GLU A 308 -1.55 26.16 1.64
C GLU A 308 -0.89 25.12 2.55
#